data_AF-A0A951HU57-F1
#
_entry.id   AF-A0A951HU57-F1
#
_cell.length_a   1.000
_cell.length_b   1.000
_cell.length_c   1.000
_cell.angle_alpha   90.00
_cell.angle_beta   90.00
_cell.angle_gamma   90.00
#
_symmetry.space_group_name_H-M   'P 1'
#
loop_
_entity.id
_entity.type
_entity.pdbx_description
1 polymer ?
#
loop_
_entity_poly.entity_id
_entity_poly.type
_entity_poly.pdbx_seq_one_letter_code
_entity_poly.pdbx_strand_id
1 'polypeptide(L)' 'AGLDVFEVEPLPKDHPYRKLDNVVITPHLGYVSEQNYAKYFPDIVEDIRAFLDGKPVRVIAAK' A
#
# COMPACT_ATOMS: atom_id res chain seq x y z
N ALA A 1 3.01 15.83 -14.16
CA ALA A 1 2.19 15.15 -13.14
C ALA A 1 3.01 14.07 -12.46
N GLY A 2 2.68 13.69 -11.23
CA GLY A 2 3.27 12.54 -10.53
C GLY A 2 2.19 11.53 -10.22
N LEU A 3 2.34 10.27 -10.66
CA LEU A 3 1.35 9.21 -10.49
C LEU A 3 1.97 8.02 -9.75
N ASP A 4 1.37 7.61 -8.64
CA ASP A 4 1.80 6.42 -7.88
C ASP A 4 0.86 5.22 -8.06
N VAL A 5 -0.39 5.46 -8.46
CA VAL A 5 -1.44 4.45 -8.57
C VAL A 5 -2.04 4.43 -9.96
N PHE A 6 -2.50 3.25 -10.38
CA PHE A 6 -3.11 3.02 -11.70
C PHE A 6 -4.31 2.09 -11.58
N GLU A 7 -5.21 2.12 -12.57
CA GLU A 7 -6.36 1.20 -12.60
C GLU A 7 -5.93 -0.26 -12.75
N VAL A 8 -4.91 -0.51 -13.58
CA VAL A 8 -4.27 -1.82 -13.76
C VAL A 8 -2.84 -1.76 -13.25
N GLU A 9 -2.53 -2.62 -12.29
CA GLU A 9 -1.20 -2.72 -11.67
C GLU A 9 -0.62 -4.13 -11.82
N PRO A 10 0.65 -4.27 -12.28
CA PRO A 10 1.56 -3.20 -12.67
C PRO A 10 1.14 -2.52 -13.99
N LEU A 11 1.47 -1.23 -14.13
CA LEU A 11 1.19 -0.47 -15.34
C LEU A 11 1.75 -1.20 -16.58
N PRO A 12 0.96 -1.50 -17.64
CA PRO A 12 1.43 -2.19 -18.83
C PRO A 12 2.68 -1.53 -19.44
N LYS A 13 3.58 -2.34 -20.00
CA LYS A 13 4.90 -1.87 -20.49
C LYS A 13 4.78 -0.91 -21.67
N ASP A 14 3.74 -1.04 -22.47
CA ASP A 14 3.43 -0.25 -23.65
C ASP A 14 2.51 0.96 -23.35
N HIS A 15 2.10 1.14 -22.09
CA HIS A 15 1.17 2.21 -21.70
C HIS A 15 1.74 3.61 -22.03
N PRO A 16 0.93 4.53 -22.62
CA PRO A 16 1.39 5.85 -23.06
C PRO A 16 2.10 6.69 -21.99
N TYR A 17 1.65 6.60 -20.73
CA TYR A 17 2.26 7.35 -19.61
C TYR A 17 3.73 7.05 -19.38
N ARG A 18 4.23 5.89 -19.81
CA ARG A 18 5.66 5.54 -19.70
C ARG A 18 6.56 6.35 -20.66
N LYS A 19 5.97 7.10 -21.60
CA LYS A 19 6.69 7.83 -22.67
C LYS A 19 6.50 9.35 -22.60
N LEU A 20 5.72 9.86 -21.64
CA LEU A 20 5.44 11.28 -21.52
C LEU A 20 6.54 11.98 -20.72
N ASP A 21 7.24 12.93 -21.35
CA ASP A 21 8.36 13.66 -20.73
C ASP A 21 7.94 14.52 -19.52
N ASN A 22 6.66 14.84 -19.40
CA ASN A 22 6.09 15.64 -18.33
C ASN A 22 5.36 14.82 -17.25
N VAL A 23 5.55 13.50 -17.23
CA VAL A 23 4.95 12.59 -16.25
C VAL A 23 6.03 11.75 -15.55
N VAL A 24 6.03 11.81 -14.22
CA VAL A 24 6.83 10.91 -13.37
C VAL A 24 5.87 9.85 -12.82
N ILE A 25 6.28 8.59 -12.89
CA ILE A 25 5.51 7.46 -12.38
C ILE A 25 6.31 6.70 -11.30
N THR A 26 5.63 6.26 -10.25
CA THR A 26 6.15 5.36 -9.22
C THR A 26 5.24 4.13 -9.12
N PRO A 27 5.78 2.93 -8.78
CA PRO A 27 5.01 1.69 -8.78
C PRO A 27 4.33 1.44 -7.42
N HIS A 28 3.32 2.23 -7.06
CA HIS A 28 2.52 2.08 -5.83
C HIS A 28 3.39 2.00 -4.56
N LEU A 29 4.20 3.03 -4.35
CA LEU A 29 5.22 3.08 -3.29
C LEU A 29 4.82 3.93 -2.09
N GLY A 30 3.63 4.53 -2.03
CA GLY A 30 3.24 5.45 -0.95
C GLY A 30 3.45 4.92 0.48
N TYR A 31 3.36 3.60 0.68
CA TYR A 31 3.59 2.94 1.98
C TYR A 31 5.02 2.37 2.16
N VAL A 32 5.80 2.23 1.09
CA VAL A 32 7.02 1.41 1.05
C VAL A 32 8.21 2.13 1.66
N SER A 33 8.37 2.02 2.99
CA SER A 33 9.57 2.43 3.73
C SER A 33 9.93 1.42 4.80
N GLU A 34 11.21 1.37 5.17
CA GLU A 34 11.71 0.46 6.22
C GLU A 34 10.98 0.69 7.55
N GLN A 35 10.77 1.96 7.94
CA GLN A 35 10.09 2.33 9.18
C GLN A 35 8.64 1.86 9.18
N ASN A 36 7.94 2.03 8.05
CA ASN A 36 6.58 1.59 7.87
C ASN A 36 6.46 0.06 7.94
N TYR A 37 7.40 -0.66 7.34
CA TYR A 37 7.42 -2.12 7.37
C TYR A 37 7.69 -2.65 8.77
N ALA A 38 8.68 -2.06 9.47
CA ALA A 38 9.02 -2.40 10.84
C ALA A 38 7.84 -2.21 11.81
N LYS A 39 6.93 -1.26 11.51
CA LYS A 39 5.74 -1.03 12.33
C LYS A 39 4.55 -1.90 11.94
N TYR A 40 4.15 -1.94 10.66
CA TYR A 40 2.85 -2.53 10.33
C TYR A 40 2.89 -4.05 10.22
N PHE A 41 3.98 -4.67 9.75
CA PHE A 41 4.00 -6.14 9.62
C PHE A 41 3.84 -6.85 10.97
N PRO A 42 4.53 -6.43 12.06
CA PRO A 42 4.27 -6.98 13.39
C PRO A 42 2.84 -6.73 13.87
N ASP A 43 2.31 -5.52 13.67
CA ASP A 43 0.95 -5.15 14.05
C ASP A 43 -0.10 -6.02 13.34
N ILE A 44 0.06 -6.27 12.04
CA ILE A 44 -0.83 -7.12 11.23
C ILE A 44 -0.88 -8.54 11.81
N VAL A 45 0.29 -9.10 12.16
CA VAL A 45 0.35 -10.44 12.75
C VAL A 45 -0.33 -10.47 14.12
N GLU A 46 -0.17 -9.43 14.92
CA GLU A 46 -0.83 -9.30 16.22
C GLU A 46 -2.36 -9.17 16.06
N ASP A 47 -2.84 -8.36 15.12
CA ASP A 47 -4.25 -8.20 14.78
C ASP A 47 -4.89 -9.54 14.42
N ILE A 48 -4.23 -10.31 13.54
CA ILE A 48 -4.73 -11.64 13.11
C ILE A 48 -4.83 -12.59 14.31
N ARG A 49 -3.78 -12.69 15.15
CA ARG A 49 -3.78 -13.58 16.32
C ARG A 49 -4.89 -13.20 17.30
N ALA A 50 -4.98 -11.93 17.62
CA ALA A 50 -5.95 -11.43 18.58
C ALA A 50 -7.40 -11.59 18.09
N PHE A 51 -7.63 -11.45 16.79
CA PHE A 51 -8.92 -11.77 16.17
C PHE A 51 -9.27 -13.25 16.32
N LEU A 52 -8.33 -14.16 16.01
CA LEU A 52 -8.52 -15.61 16.18
C LEU A 52 -8.78 -16.02 17.64
N ASP A 53 -8.20 -15.28 18.60
CA ASP A 53 -8.40 -15.47 20.04
C ASP A 53 -9.70 -14.82 20.58
N GLY A 54 -10.52 -14.22 19.72
CA GLY A 54 -11.76 -13.54 20.10
C GLY A 54 -11.56 -12.23 20.87
N LYS A 55 -10.36 -11.63 20.80
CA LYS A 55 -9.96 -10.40 21.50
C LYS A 55 -9.39 -9.38 20.50
N PRO A 56 -10.16 -8.92 19.49
CA PRO A 56 -9.61 -8.05 18.47
C PRO A 56 -9.05 -6.75 19.07
N VAL A 57 -7.93 -6.30 18.52
CA VAL A 57 -7.21 -5.09 18.90
C VAL A 57 -7.16 -4.13 17.71
N ARG A 58 -6.79 -2.86 17.91
CA ARG A 58 -6.82 -1.80 16.88
C ARG A 58 -8.16 -1.72 16.11
N VAL A 59 -9.28 -2.03 16.77
CA VAL A 59 -10.60 -2.00 16.13
C VAL A 59 -10.94 -0.57 15.72
N ILE A 60 -11.20 -0.37 14.44
CA ILE A 60 -11.65 0.92 13.90
C ILE A 60 -13.17 0.99 14.09
N ALA A 61 -13.62 1.93 14.92
CA ALA A 61 -15.04 2.20 15.09
C ALA A 61 -15.61 2.81 13.79
N ALA A 62 -16.83 2.42 13.43
CA ALA A 62 -17.58 3.13 12.40
C ALA A 62 -17.74 4.60 12.81
N LYS A 63 -17.55 5.50 11.84
CA LYS A 63 -17.92 6.91 12.02
C LYS A 63 -19.43 7.08 12.04
#